data_AF-A0A6G9H1W0-F1
#
_entry.id   AF-A0A6G9H1W0-F1
#
_cell.length_a   1.000
_cell.length_b   1.000
_cell.length_c   1.000
_cell.angle_alpha   90.00
_cell.angle_beta   90.00
_cell.angle_gamma   90.00
#
_symmetry.space_group_name_H-M   'P 1'
#
loop_
_entity.id
_entity.type
_entity.pdbx_description
1 polymer ?
#
loop_
_entity_poly.entity_id
_entity_poly.type
_entity_poly.pdbx_seq_one_letter_code
_entity_poly.pdbx_strand_id
1 'polypeptide(L)'
;MDHSTDGVINLIHLADSPGTSGHSVSVRVLGRSQPGILTGHDLLDGEIAITTESVTSTFPVTLLPGDLEDWEDALATLKSGRSATWLTSRRTPSMKFKAERERRSWGVRT
;
A
#
# COMPACT_ATOMS: atom_id res chain seq x y z
N MET A 1 -23.88 16.76 5.56
CA MET A 1 -23.46 15.44 5.04
C MET A 1 -22.11 15.15 5.63
N ASP A 2 -22.10 14.32 6.65
CA ASP A 2 -20.89 13.76 7.25
C ASP A 2 -20.42 12.63 6.33
N HIS A 3 -19.29 12.81 5.66
CA HIS A 3 -18.60 11.71 5.01
C HIS A 3 -17.86 10.95 6.10
N SER A 4 -18.59 10.09 6.82
CA SER A 4 -18.01 9.24 7.84
C SER A 4 -16.98 8.34 7.14
N THR A 5 -15.71 8.60 7.41
CA THR A 5 -14.57 7.81 6.89
C THR A 5 -14.45 6.45 7.58
N ASP A 6 -15.41 6.13 8.47
CA ASP A 6 -15.48 4.93 9.30
C ASP A 6 -15.58 3.61 8.50
N GLY A 7 -15.83 3.70 7.18
CA GLY A 7 -15.83 2.55 6.26
C GLY A 7 -14.51 2.32 5.51
N VAL A 8 -13.55 3.26 5.54
CA VAL A 8 -12.31 3.17 4.75
C VAL A 8 -11.19 2.56 5.59
N ILE A 9 -10.67 1.41 5.15
CA ILE A 9 -9.60 0.68 5.84
C ILE A 9 -8.28 0.92 5.10
N ASN A 10 -7.25 1.41 5.79
CA ASN A 10 -5.89 1.43 5.23
C ASN A 10 -5.29 0.02 5.31
N LEU A 11 -5.26 -0.70 4.19
CA LEU A 11 -4.58 -1.99 4.08
C LEU A 11 -3.05 -1.81 4.19
N ILE A 12 -2.53 -0.77 3.53
CA ILE A 12 -1.13 -0.39 3.57
C ILE A 12 -1.07 1.10 3.85
N HIS A 13 -0.21 1.52 4.76
CA HIS A 13 0.13 2.91 4.97
C HIS A 13 1.63 3.03 5.21
N LEU A 14 2.33 3.63 4.25
CA LEU A 14 3.75 3.95 4.34
C LEU A 14 3.87 5.48 4.31
N ALA A 15 4.48 6.05 5.34
CA ALA A 15 4.71 7.47 5.45
C ALA A 15 6.14 7.72 5.92
N ASP A 16 6.71 8.84 5.48
CA ASP A 16 7.97 9.30 6.04
C ASP A 16 7.80 9.60 7.54
N SER A 17 8.92 9.58 8.27
CA SER A 17 8.89 9.82 9.72
C SER A 17 8.29 11.19 10.05
N PRO A 18 7.56 11.32 11.18
CA PRO A 18 7.04 12.62 11.60
C PRO A 18 8.12 13.71 11.62
N GLY A 19 7.79 14.90 11.12
CA GLY A 19 8.73 16.03 11.03
C GLY A 19 9.68 16.02 9.82
N THR A 20 9.46 15.13 8.85
CA THR A 20 10.18 15.11 7.57
C THR A 20 9.33 15.70 6.43
N SER A 21 9.34 15.11 5.23
CA SER A 21 8.65 15.60 4.03
C SER A 21 7.12 15.48 4.11
N GLY A 22 6.61 14.59 4.97
CA GLY A 22 5.18 14.24 5.01
C GLY A 22 4.71 13.38 3.82
N HIS A 23 5.64 12.85 3.01
CA HIS A 23 5.29 11.95 1.92
C HIS A 23 4.63 10.68 2.44
N SER A 24 3.58 10.23 1.75
CA SER A 24 2.94 8.97 2.07
C SER A 24 2.35 8.29 0.84
N VAL A 25 2.27 6.97 0.92
CA VAL A 25 1.51 6.12 0.01
C VAL A 25 0.64 5.19 0.85
N SER A 26 -0.63 5.09 0.49
CA SER A 26 -1.58 4.20 1.15
C SER A 26 -2.33 3.37 0.14
N VAL A 27 -2.66 2.14 0.50
CA VAL A 27 -3.71 1.37 -0.17
C VAL A 27 -4.90 1.31 0.75
N ARG A 28 -6.02 1.85 0.28
CA ARG A 28 -7.26 1.99 1.03
C ARG A 28 -8.31 1.08 0.44
N VAL A 29 -8.94 0.29 1.29
CA VAL A 29 -10.14 -0.48 0.94
C VAL A 29 -11.34 0.43 1.20
N LEU A 30 -12.10 0.70 0.15
CA LEU A 30 -13.29 1.55 0.17
C LEU A 30 -14.57 0.71 0.35
N GLY A 31 -14.52 -0.57 0.00
CA GLY A 31 -15.65 -1.47 0.12
C GLY A 31 -15.37 -2.84 -0.49
N ARG A 32 -16.45 -3.61 -0.68
CA ARG A 32 -16.42 -4.94 -1.31
C ARG A 32 -17.32 -4.93 -2.53
N SER A 33 -16.88 -5.55 -3.62
CA SER A 33 -17.71 -5.81 -4.79
C SER A 33 -17.99 -7.30 -4.96
N GLN A 34 -19.23 -7.62 -5.39
CA GLN A 34 -19.74 -8.97 -5.68
C GLN A 34 -19.63 -10.00 -4.52
N PRO A 35 -20.00 -9.68 -3.27
CA PRO A 35 -19.95 -10.65 -2.19
C PRO A 35 -20.91 -11.82 -2.43
N GLY A 36 -20.40 -13.05 -2.37
CA GLY A 36 -21.21 -14.26 -2.23
C GLY A 36 -21.83 -14.86 -3.51
N ILE A 37 -21.49 -14.36 -4.71
CA ILE A 37 -22.04 -14.92 -5.96
C ILE A 37 -21.29 -16.18 -6.42
N LEU A 38 -19.97 -16.26 -6.21
CA LEU A 38 -19.12 -17.41 -6.53
C LEU A 38 -17.88 -17.40 -5.62
N THR A 39 -17.35 -18.56 -5.22
CA THR A 39 -16.07 -18.67 -4.50
C THR A 39 -14.97 -18.02 -5.35
N GLY A 40 -14.36 -16.94 -4.85
CA GLY A 40 -13.29 -16.20 -5.55
C GLY A 40 -13.69 -14.83 -6.10
N HIS A 41 -14.94 -14.40 -5.95
CA HIS A 41 -15.43 -13.10 -6.41
C HIS A 41 -15.59 -12.05 -5.29
N ASP A 42 -15.00 -12.30 -4.12
CA ASP A 42 -14.98 -11.30 -3.05
C ASP A 42 -13.86 -10.29 -3.31
N LEU A 43 -14.15 -9.35 -4.19
CA LEU A 43 -13.21 -8.33 -4.60
C LEU A 43 -13.26 -7.16 -3.61
N LEU A 44 -12.11 -6.57 -3.34
CA LEU A 44 -12.06 -5.31 -2.60
C LEU A 44 -11.95 -4.16 -3.59
N ASP A 45 -12.90 -3.23 -3.51
CA ASP A 45 -12.79 -1.96 -4.18
C ASP A 45 -11.89 -1.07 -3.32
N GLY A 46 -10.85 -0.53 -3.94
CA GLY A 46 -9.86 0.27 -3.22
C GLY A 46 -9.28 1.40 -4.04
N GLU A 47 -8.36 2.13 -3.41
CA GLU A 47 -7.55 3.14 -4.06
C GLU A 47 -6.11 3.10 -3.57
N ILE A 48 -5.18 3.44 -4.46
CA ILE A 48 -3.83 3.83 -4.09
C ILE A 48 -3.84 5.35 -3.93
N ALA A 49 -3.64 5.83 -2.70
CA ALA A 49 -3.53 7.24 -2.38
C ALA A 49 -2.06 7.63 -2.22
N ILE A 50 -1.63 8.66 -2.95
CA ILE A 50 -0.26 9.20 -2.90
C ILE A 50 -0.35 10.66 -2.46
N THR A 51 0.46 11.01 -1.47
CA THR A 51 0.64 12.38 -1.01
C THR A 51 2.13 12.70 -1.00
N THR A 52 2.51 13.74 -1.73
CA THR A 52 3.84 14.36 -1.71
C THR A 52 3.70 15.87 -1.56
N GLU A 53 4.83 16.57 -1.45
CA GLU A 53 4.86 18.04 -1.42
C GLU A 53 4.20 18.72 -2.64
N SER A 54 4.24 18.06 -3.81
CA SER A 54 3.75 18.64 -5.08
C SER A 54 2.54 17.93 -5.66
N VAL A 55 2.24 16.71 -5.19
CA VAL A 55 1.22 15.85 -5.79
C VAL A 55 0.37 15.21 -4.70
N THR A 56 -0.95 15.38 -4.80
CA THR A 56 -1.93 14.54 -4.09
C THR A 56 -2.80 13.86 -5.14
N SER A 57 -2.84 12.54 -5.14
CA SER A 57 -3.54 11.77 -6.17
C SER A 57 -4.07 10.46 -5.63
N THR A 58 -5.18 9.98 -6.21
CA THR A 58 -5.74 8.67 -5.94
C THR A 58 -5.93 7.90 -7.24
N PHE A 59 -5.65 6.59 -7.21
CA PHE A 59 -5.83 5.68 -8.33
C PHE A 59 -6.75 4.54 -7.91
N PRO A 60 -7.91 4.35 -8.55
CA PRO A 60 -8.80 3.24 -8.21
C PRO A 60 -8.15 1.89 -8.54
N VAL A 61 -8.34 0.92 -7.66
CA VAL A 61 -7.83 -0.46 -7.81
C VAL A 61 -8.89 -1.47 -7.37
N THR A 62 -8.80 -2.68 -7.93
CA THR A 62 -9.65 -3.81 -7.52
C THR A 62 -8.74 -4.95 -7.08
N LEU A 63 -8.83 -5.33 -5.80
CA LEU A 63 -8.00 -6.36 -5.21
C LEU A 63 -8.73 -7.70 -5.21
N LEU A 64 -8.06 -8.72 -5.75
CA LEU A 64 -8.42 -10.12 -5.61
C LEU A 64 -7.89 -10.66 -4.28
N PRO A 65 -8.47 -11.77 -3.77
CA PRO A 65 -7.86 -12.52 -2.66
C PRO A 65 -6.39 -12.86 -2.91
N GLY A 66 -6.04 -13.29 -4.12
CA GLY A 66 -4.64 -13.59 -4.48
C GLY A 66 -3.71 -12.36 -4.46
N ASP A 67 -4.23 -11.14 -4.66
CA ASP A 67 -3.40 -9.95 -4.48
C ASP A 67 -3.06 -9.75 -2.99
N LEU A 68 -3.94 -10.14 -2.05
CA LEU A 68 -3.66 -10.08 -0.62
C LEU A 68 -2.65 -11.14 -0.18
N GLU A 69 -2.69 -12.33 -0.78
CA GLU A 69 -1.67 -13.37 -0.58
C GLU A 69 -0.30 -12.88 -1.09
N ASP A 70 -0.24 -12.33 -2.30
CA ASP A 70 0.97 -11.72 -2.87
C ASP A 70 1.52 -10.58 -2.00
N TRP A 71 0.65 -9.88 -1.26
CA TRP A 71 1.06 -8.83 -0.33
C TRP A 71 1.82 -9.39 0.88
N GLU A 72 1.40 -10.53 1.42
CA GLU A 72 2.10 -11.20 2.51
C GLU A 72 3.53 -11.59 2.11
N ASP A 73 3.71 -12.08 0.88
CA ASP A 73 5.02 -12.40 0.30
C ASP A 73 5.89 -11.16 0.06
N ALA A 74 5.28 -10.07 -0.42
CA ALA A 74 5.96 -8.79 -0.57
C ALA A 74 6.43 -8.24 0.79
N LEU A 75 5.60 -8.36 1.83
CA LEU A 75 5.95 -8.00 3.21
C LEU A 75 7.10 -8.84 3.76
N ALA A 76 7.10 -10.16 3.54
CA ALA A 76 8.21 -11.02 3.93
C ALA A 76 9.51 -10.62 3.23
N THR A 77 9.43 -10.27 1.94
CA THR A 77 10.56 -9.76 1.17
C THR A 77 11.09 -8.44 1.73
N LEU A 78 10.20 -7.50 2.07
CA LEU A 78 10.58 -6.23 2.67
C LEU A 78 11.22 -6.40 4.07
N LYS A 79 10.68 -7.30 4.90
CA LYS A 79 11.27 -7.65 6.21
C LYS A 79 12.69 -8.22 6.08
N SER A 80 13.00 -8.89 4.97
CA SER A 80 14.37 -9.35 4.66
C SER A 80 15.31 -8.25 4.16
N GLY A 81 14.87 -6.99 4.13
CA GLY A 81 15.64 -5.85 3.64
C GLY A 81 15.75 -5.79 2.11
N ARG A 82 14.88 -6.51 1.39
CA ARG A 82 14.87 -6.56 -0.08
C ARG A 82 13.69 -5.77 -0.62
N SER A 83 13.88 -5.13 -1.77
CA SER A 83 12.81 -4.47 -2.52
C SER A 83 11.78 -5.50 -3.01
N ALA A 84 10.52 -5.11 -3.05
CA ALA A 84 9.41 -5.94 -3.50
C ALA A 84 8.56 -5.19 -4.52
N THR A 85 7.85 -5.94 -5.37
CA THR A 85 6.85 -5.39 -6.29
C THR A 85 5.53 -6.10 -6.01
N TRP A 86 4.45 -5.33 -5.95
CA TRP A 86 3.10 -5.82 -5.69
C TRP A 86 2.15 -5.41 -6.82
N LEU A 87 0.99 -6.08 -6.90
CA LEU A 87 -0.01 -5.91 -7.97
C LEU A 87 0.57 -6.17 -9.38
N THR A 88 1.31 -7.27 -9.53
CA THR A 88 2.04 -7.59 -10.77
C THR A 88 1.16 -8.17 -11.89
N SER A 89 -0.11 -8.45 -11.59
CA SER A 89 -1.09 -9.05 -12.51
C SER A 89 -1.46 -8.18 -13.72
N ARG A 90 -0.94 -6.95 -13.81
CA ARG A 90 -1.20 -5.95 -14.87
C ARG A 90 -2.65 -5.44 -14.98
N ARG A 91 -3.57 -5.93 -14.14
CA ARG A 91 -4.97 -5.48 -14.09
C ARG A 91 -5.11 -4.07 -13.52
N THR A 92 -4.12 -3.65 -12.75
CA THR A 92 -4.10 -2.39 -12.00
C THR A 92 -2.65 -1.87 -11.95
N PRO A 93 -2.40 -0.59 -11.64
CA PRO A 93 -1.04 -0.10 -11.49
C PRO A 93 -0.24 -0.91 -10.46
N SER A 94 0.96 -1.35 -10.85
CA SER A 94 1.87 -2.04 -9.94
C SER A 94 2.52 -1.06 -8.96
N MET A 95 2.77 -1.50 -7.73
CA MET A 95 3.58 -0.74 -6.77
C MET A 95 4.92 -1.40 -6.55
N LYS A 96 5.98 -0.60 -6.56
CA LYS A 96 7.33 -1.05 -6.25
C LYS A 96 7.81 -0.39 -4.96
N PHE A 97 8.17 -1.22 -4.00
CA PHE A 97 8.68 -0.80 -2.70
C PHE A 97 10.19 -0.97 -2.71
N LYS A 98 10.90 0.08 -2.33
CA LYS A 98 12.35 0.04 -2.14
C LYS A 98 12.63 -0.07 -0.65
N ALA A 99 13.27 -1.16 -0.23
CA ALA A 99 13.80 -1.24 1.12
C ALA A 99 14.94 -0.23 1.26
N GLU A 100 14.81 0.72 2.17
CA GLU A 100 15.94 1.53 2.57
C GLU A 100 16.91 0.62 3.33
N ARG A 101 18.14 0.44 2.80
CA ARG A 101 19.18 -0.20 3.62
C ARG A 101 19.35 0.68 4.85
N GLU A 102 19.32 0.10 6.04
CA GLU A 102 19.77 0.78 7.27
C GLU A 102 21.01 1.61 6.92
N ARG A 103 20.88 2.94 6.95
CA ARG A 103 22.04 3.80 7.10
C ARG A 103 22.63 3.41 8.44
N ARG A 104 23.62 2.52 8.45
CA ARG A 104 24.55 2.39 9.56
C ARG A 104 25.26 3.74 9.65
N SER A 105 24.68 4.67 10.40
CA SER A 105 25.37 5.86 10.85
C SER A 105 26.48 5.37 11.76
N TRP A 106 27.67 5.18 11.19
CA TRP A 106 28.86 5.04 11.99
C TRP A 106 29.06 6.40 12.67
N GLY A 107 28.66 6.49 13.93
CA GLY A 107 29.07 7.59 14.78
C GLY A 107 30.58 7.57 14.87
N VAL A 108 31.25 8.48 14.17
CA VAL A 108 32.62 8.84 14.49
C VAL A 108 32.56 9.50 15.86
N ARG A 109 32.92 8.73 16.90
CA ARG A 109 33.31 9.33 18.17
C ARG A 109 34.73 9.84 18.01
N THR A 110 34.87 11.11 18.38
CA THR A 110 36.06 11.96 18.47
C THR A 110 37.30 11.27 19.00
#